data_AF-A0A952H3E7-F1
#
_entry.id   AF-A0A952H3E7-F1
#
_cell.length_a   1.000
_cell.length_b   1.000
_cell.length_c   1.000
_cell.angle_alpha   90.00
_cell.angle_beta   90.00
_cell.angle_gamma   90.00
#
_symmetry.space_group_name_H-M   'P 1'
#
loop_
_entity.id
_entity.type
_entity.pdbx_description
1 polymer ?
#
loop_
_entity_poly.entity_id
_entity_poly.type
_entity_poly.pdbx_seq_one_letter_code
_entity_poly.pdbx_strand_id
1 'polypeptide(L)' 'MSEPDPSARDQVGLAKAETLVEALPYLQRYAGCTFVVKYGGHAMGDPE' A
#
# COMPACT_ATOMS: atom_id res chain seq x y z
N MET A 1 -4.71 4.51 -30.67
CA MET A 1 -4.44 4.20 -29.25
C MET A 1 -4.45 5.53 -28.54
N SER A 2 -5.56 5.90 -27.89
CA SER A 2 -5.67 7.18 -27.18
C SER A 2 -4.77 7.13 -25.96
N GLU A 3 -3.88 8.11 -25.82
CA GLU A 3 -3.06 8.26 -24.62
C GLU A 3 -3.98 8.49 -23.41
N PRO A 4 -3.66 7.91 -22.24
CA PRO A 4 -4.44 8.16 -21.04
C PRO A 4 -4.34 9.63 -20.64
N ASP A 5 -5.47 10.21 -20.24
CA ASP A 5 -5.57 11.59 -19.78
C ASP A 5 -4.55 11.87 -18.64
N PRO A 6 -3.66 12.86 -18.79
CA PRO A 6 -2.66 13.20 -17.78
C PRO A 6 -3.28 13.53 -16.41
N SER A 7 -4.51 14.06 -16.36
CA SER A 7 -5.20 14.38 -15.10
C SER A 7 -5.58 13.14 -14.27
N ALA A 8 -5.75 11.98 -14.91
CA ALA A 8 -6.08 10.74 -14.22
C ALA A 8 -4.89 10.20 -13.39
N ARG A 9 -3.65 10.47 -13.82
CA ARG A 9 -2.44 10.08 -13.08
C ARG A 9 -2.28 10.88 -11.80
N ASP A 10 -2.64 12.16 -11.84
CA ASP A 10 -2.58 13.06 -10.68
C ASP A 10 -3.60 12.66 -9.61
N GLN A 11 -4.82 12.27 -10.02
CA GLN A 11 -5.84 11.76 -9.09
C GLN A 11 -5.41 10.45 -8.40
N VAL A 12 -4.78 9.53 -9.14
CA VAL A 12 -4.22 8.29 -8.57
C VAL A 12 -3.06 8.61 -7.61
N GLY A 13 -2.25 9.62 -7.91
CA GLY A 13 -1.19 10.09 -7.03
C GLY A 13 -1.73 10.67 -5.72
N LEU A 14 -2.79 11.47 -5.79
CA LEU A 14 -3.43 12.08 -4.62
C LEU A 14 -4.02 11.02 -3.68
N ALA A 15 -4.79 10.07 -4.21
CA ALA A 15 -5.39 8.99 -3.40
C ALA A 15 -4.34 8.12 -2.69
N LYS A 16 -3.21 7.84 -3.37
CA LYS A 16 -2.08 7.14 -2.75
C LYS A 16 -1.43 7.96 -1.64
N ALA A 17 -1.24 9.26 -1.86
CA ALA A 17 -0.65 10.15 -0.86
C ALA A 17 -1.52 10.21 0.41
N GLU A 18 -2.84 10.30 0.26
CA GLU A 18 -3.79 10.25 1.37
C GLU A 18 -3.65 8.96 2.18
N THR A 19 -3.66 7.80 1.51
CA THR A 19 -3.49 6.49 2.16
C THR A 19 -2.18 6.39 2.93
N LEU A 20 -1.08 6.91 2.37
CA LEU A 20 0.23 6.89 3.03
C LEU A 20 0.29 7.81 4.26
N VAL A 21 -0.37 8.97 4.20
CA VAL A 21 -0.48 9.89 5.35
C VAL A 21 -1.27 9.25 6.48
N GLU A 22 -2.38 8.56 6.16
CA GLU A 22 -3.17 7.82 7.16
C GLU A 22 -2.39 6.66 7.79
N ALA A 23 -1.53 5.99 7.02
CA ALA A 23 -0.69 4.91 7.52
C ALA A 23 0.48 5.39 8.41
N LEU A 24 0.89 6.65 8.30
CA LEU A 24 2.11 7.19 8.93
C LEU A 24 2.20 6.96 10.46
N PRO A 25 1.14 7.18 11.26
CA PRO A 25 1.20 6.95 12.71
C PRO A 25 1.47 5.47 13.07
N TYR A 26 0.98 4.54 12.26
CA TYR A 26 1.20 3.10 12.46
C TYR A 26 2.65 2.72 12.14
N LEU A 27 3.22 3.27 11.07
CA LEU A 27 4.62 3.05 10.70
C LEU A 27 5.56 3.58 11.79
N GLN A 28 5.29 4.77 12.32
CA GLN A 28 6.09 5.37 13.38
C GLN A 28 6.00 4.59 14.70
N ARG A 29 4.79 4.12 15.07
CA ARG A 29 4.57 3.36 16.30
C ARG A 29 5.44 2.09 16.39
N TYR A 30 5.68 1.43 15.27
CA TYR A 30 6.40 0.17 15.22
C TYR A 30 7.76 0.27 14.52
N ALA A 31 8.26 1.49 14.32
CA ALA A 31 9.58 1.70 13.74
C ALA A 31 10.66 1.02 14.60
N GLY A 32 11.45 0.15 13.98
CA GLY A 32 12.50 -0.62 14.67
C GLY A 32 12.02 -1.84 15.45
N CYS A 33 10.71 -2.13 15.48
CA CYS A 33 10.19 -3.35 16.11
C CYS A 33 10.42 -4.58 15.21
N THR A 34 10.63 -5.74 15.83
CA THR A 34 10.67 -7.03 15.13
C THR A 34 9.29 -7.66 15.12
N PHE A 35 8.81 -8.05 13.93
CA PHE A 35 7.54 -8.75 13.76
C PHE A 35 7.78 -10.20 13.38
N VAL A 36 7.15 -11.12 14.11
CA VAL A 36 7.08 -12.54 13.73
C VAL A 36 5.75 -12.78 13.04
N VAL A 37 5.78 -12.94 11.72
CA VAL A 37 4.59 -13.21 10.91
C VAL A 37 4.55 -14.69 10.58
N LYS A 38 3.54 -15.40 11.12
CA LYS A 38 3.28 -16.78 10.69
C LYS A 38 2.52 -16.74 9.38
N TYR A 39 3.16 -17.19 8.31
CA TYR A 39 2.54 -17.38 7.00
C TYR A 39 2.11 -18.84 6.81
N GLY A 40 0.91 -19.11 6.31
CA GLY A 40 0.41 -20.47 6.08
C GLY A 40 -1.10 -20.57 5.80
N GLY A 41 -1.59 -21.77 5.49
CA GLY A 41 -3.01 -22.03 5.22
C GLY A 41 -3.49 -21.37 3.92
N HIS A 42 -4.69 -20.78 3.95
CA HIS A 42 -5.30 -20.08 2.80
C HIS A 42 -4.45 -18.92 2.26
N ALA A 43 -3.60 -18.33 3.10
CA ALA A 43 -2.66 -17.29 2.67
C ALA A 43 -1.58 -17.85 1.71
N MET A 44 -1.26 -19.14 1.74
CA MET A 44 -0.38 -19.79 0.76
C MET A 44 -1.12 -20.22 -0.52
N GLY A 45 -2.31 -19.65 -0.76
CA GLY A 45 -3.09 -19.85 -1.97
C GLY A 45 -2.47 -19.14 -3.17
N ASP A 46 -3.31 -18.61 -4.05
CA ASP A 46 -2.90 -18.00 -5.33
C ASP A 46 -1.69 -17.04 -5.16
N PRO A 47 -0.65 -17.15 -6.01
CA PRO A 47 0.50 -16.24 -5.99
C PRO A 47 0.21 -14.79 -6.35
N GLU A 48 -1.01 -14.44 -6.79
CA GLU A 48 -1.41 -13.07 -7.17
C GLU A 48 -2.33 -12.37 -6.16
#